data_AF-D8LXF9-F1
#
_entry.id   AF-D8LXF9-F1
#
_cell.length_a   1.000
_cell.length_b   1.000
_cell.length_c   1.000
_cell.angle_alpha   90.00
_cell.angle_beta   90.00
_cell.angle_gamma   90.00
#
_symmetry.space_group_name_H-M   'P 1'
#
loop_
_entity.id
_entity.type
_entity.pdbx_description
1 polymer ?
#
loop_
_entity_poly.entity_id
_entity_poly.type
_entity_poly.pdbx_seq_one_letter_code
_entity_poly.pdbx_strand_id
1 'polypeptide(L)'
;MIHALDLRDLWGFGLPAISFFTFALRHYLEQTGPRILQHLRDINYELSIVVARLFIPLFSDSLPLHVVFHCWSLLFATGFSAVFRVTTALLLQFEENILLCDSTNFSELMNSMGSAYLRKESEVAAFYRKLSELSMVKSLRFAELKINESSLQTLRASFLEKQQSQSAATVQHLQTIDEDIQSIQNRIRSLFSYMTGLLSSIQSDIQLRQRFVSELINLQTIKTYLALDYDTIESALGHRINAKQSKLKAISGKWLSFGFLAEERRKEEEERERLELKLRSVSYELTENSRRIKEADLTIQQMVKRIDLEIAELEDCNLQRVSFQNQLSQLYKERSKVNKCDGM
;
A
#
# COMPACT_ATOMS: atom_id res chain seq x y z
N MET A 1 -21.12 48.77 16.68
CA MET A 1 -20.33 48.98 15.46
C MET A 1 -19.94 47.66 14.79
N ILE A 2 -19.27 46.73 15.48
CA ILE A 2 -18.93 45.39 14.94
C ILE A 2 -20.18 44.58 14.54
N HIS A 3 -21.22 44.56 15.38
CA HIS A 3 -22.49 43.89 15.09
C HIS A 3 -23.34 44.56 13.99
N ALA A 4 -23.08 45.85 13.68
CA ALA A 4 -23.86 46.60 12.71
C ALA A 4 -23.29 46.51 11.28
N LEU A 5 -22.05 46.01 11.14
CA LEU A 5 -21.33 45.90 9.87
C LEU A 5 -21.06 44.43 9.48
N ASP A 6 -21.69 43.48 10.18
CA ASP A 6 -21.52 42.02 10.04
C ASP A 6 -20.06 41.54 10.06
N LEU A 7 -19.24 42.27 10.83
CA LEU A 7 -17.79 42.15 10.89
C LEU A 7 -17.31 40.97 11.75
N ARG A 8 -18.22 40.28 12.46
CA ARG A 8 -17.87 39.25 13.45
C ARG A 8 -17.06 38.10 12.85
N ASP A 9 -17.37 37.74 11.62
CA ASP A 9 -16.80 36.57 10.96
C ASP A 9 -15.33 36.79 10.53
N LEU A 10 -14.87 38.04 10.43
CA LEU A 10 -13.47 38.37 10.08
C LEU A 10 -12.49 38.17 11.24
N TRP A 11 -12.94 38.37 12.50
CA TRP A 11 -12.12 38.15 13.70
C TRP A 11 -12.58 36.93 14.53
N GLY A 12 -13.40 36.06 13.93
CA GLY A 12 -13.81 34.79 14.55
C GLY A 12 -12.64 33.83 14.73
N PHE A 13 -12.78 32.88 15.66
CA PHE A 13 -11.77 31.85 15.89
C PHE A 13 -11.51 31.05 14.61
N GLY A 14 -10.25 30.98 14.17
CA GLY A 14 -9.84 30.28 12.94
C GLY A 14 -10.02 31.07 11.64
N LEU A 15 -10.42 32.35 11.70
CA LEU A 15 -10.57 33.24 10.52
C LEU A 15 -11.37 32.61 9.35
N PRO A 16 -12.50 31.92 9.59
CA PRO A 16 -13.19 31.14 8.56
C PRO A 16 -13.72 31.99 7.40
N ALA A 17 -13.92 33.30 7.61
CA ALA A 17 -14.39 34.22 6.58
C ALA A 17 -13.30 34.67 5.61
N ILE A 18 -12.01 34.44 5.88
CA ILE A 18 -10.94 34.85 4.94
C ILE A 18 -11.10 34.15 3.61
N SER A 19 -11.41 32.85 3.60
CA SER A 19 -11.63 32.10 2.36
C SER A 19 -12.81 32.66 1.56
N PHE A 20 -13.89 33.04 2.25
CA PHE A 20 -15.02 33.71 1.63
C PHE A 20 -14.66 35.10 1.07
N PHE A 21 -13.96 35.94 1.84
CA PHE A 21 -13.55 37.27 1.39
C PHE A 21 -12.50 37.22 0.27
N THR A 22 -11.64 36.20 0.27
CA THR A 22 -10.70 35.93 -0.82
C THR A 22 -11.44 35.55 -2.09
N PHE A 23 -12.46 34.68 -1.98
CA PHE A 23 -13.34 34.35 -3.09
C PHE A 23 -14.08 35.58 -3.63
N ALA A 24 -14.61 36.42 -2.74
CA ALA A 24 -15.27 37.66 -3.12
C ALA A 24 -14.33 38.65 -3.83
N LEU A 25 -13.16 38.92 -3.24
CA LEU A 25 -12.16 39.82 -3.84
C LEU A 25 -11.69 39.31 -5.20
N ARG A 26 -11.48 37.99 -5.35
CA ARG A 26 -11.17 37.37 -6.64
C ARG A 26 -12.23 37.69 -7.69
N HIS A 27 -13.51 37.53 -7.35
CA HIS A 27 -14.60 37.83 -8.28
C HIS A 27 -14.69 39.32 -8.65
N TYR A 28 -14.37 40.22 -7.72
CA TYR A 28 -14.26 41.66 -8.01
C TYR A 28 -13.10 41.97 -8.96
N LEU A 29 -11.94 41.35 -8.75
CA LEU A 29 -10.76 41.53 -9.62
C LEU A 29 -10.96 40.92 -11.01
N GLU A 30 -11.67 39.80 -11.14
CA GLU A 30 -12.05 39.24 -12.45
C GLU A 30 -12.79 40.25 -13.33
N GLN A 31 -13.62 41.10 -12.74
CA GLN A 31 -14.43 42.08 -13.47
C GLN A 31 -13.73 43.42 -13.72
N THR A 32 -12.72 43.77 -12.91
CA THR A 32 -12.15 45.12 -12.87
C THR A 32 -10.67 45.18 -13.24
N GLY A 33 -9.92 44.11 -12.99
CA GLY A 33 -8.47 44.04 -13.21
C GLY A 33 -7.99 42.60 -13.42
N PRO A 34 -8.42 41.91 -14.50
CA PRO A 34 -8.09 40.50 -14.72
C PRO A 34 -6.58 40.27 -14.92
N ARG A 35 -5.84 41.28 -15.43
CA ARG A 35 -4.39 41.23 -15.62
C ARG A 35 -3.65 41.02 -14.30
N ILE A 36 -4.04 41.75 -13.25
CA ILE A 36 -3.49 41.59 -11.89
C ILE A 36 -3.74 40.17 -11.37
N LEU A 37 -4.97 39.67 -11.54
CA LEU A 37 -5.34 38.35 -11.05
C LEU A 37 -4.63 37.21 -11.79
N GLN A 38 -4.32 37.39 -13.07
CA GLN A 38 -3.50 36.46 -13.83
C GLN A 38 -2.05 36.49 -13.35
N HIS A 39 -1.46 37.68 -13.23
CA HIS A 39 -0.09 37.82 -12.73
C HIS A 39 0.10 37.22 -11.35
N LEU A 40 -0.81 37.49 -10.41
CA LEU A 40 -0.78 36.90 -9.06
C LEU A 40 -0.85 35.37 -9.07
N ARG A 41 -1.54 34.77 -10.07
CA ARG A 41 -1.54 33.31 -10.26
C ARG A 41 -0.21 32.81 -10.82
N ASP A 42 0.38 33.53 -11.75
CA ASP A 42 1.65 33.16 -12.39
C ASP A 42 2.81 33.19 -11.38
N ILE A 43 2.82 34.15 -10.46
CA ILE A 43 3.79 34.21 -9.35
C ILE A 43 3.40 33.33 -8.15
N ASN A 44 2.33 32.53 -8.28
CA ASN A 44 1.79 31.62 -7.26
C ASN A 44 1.53 32.30 -5.90
N TYR A 45 1.08 33.56 -5.92
CA TYR A 45 0.83 34.36 -4.73
C TYR A 45 -0.62 34.22 -4.27
N GLU A 46 -0.81 33.87 -2.99
CA GLU A 46 -2.14 33.68 -2.44
C GLU A 46 -2.85 35.00 -2.15
N LEU A 47 -4.03 35.18 -2.75
CA LEU A 47 -4.88 36.35 -2.51
C LEU A 47 -5.41 36.42 -1.06
N SER A 48 -5.39 35.29 -0.34
CA SER A 48 -5.69 35.21 1.10
C SER A 48 -4.80 36.14 1.93
N ILE A 49 -3.52 36.27 1.54
CA ILE A 49 -2.53 37.14 2.20
C ILE A 49 -2.91 38.60 2.02
N VAL A 50 -3.37 39.00 0.82
CA VAL A 50 -3.84 40.36 0.56
C VAL A 50 -5.06 40.69 1.41
N VAL A 51 -6.02 39.77 1.48
CA VAL A 51 -7.22 39.92 2.30
C VAL A 51 -6.87 40.02 3.78
N ALA A 52 -6.05 39.11 4.30
CA ALA A 52 -5.63 39.15 5.71
C ALA A 52 -4.94 40.48 6.04
N ARG A 53 -4.06 40.96 5.15
CA ARG A 53 -3.29 42.18 5.36
C ARG A 53 -4.10 43.46 5.27
N LEU A 54 -5.08 43.54 4.37
CA LEU A 54 -5.86 44.77 4.17
C LEU A 54 -7.16 44.81 4.97
N PHE A 55 -7.83 43.66 5.12
CA PHE A 55 -9.18 43.60 5.66
C PHE A 55 -9.15 43.50 7.19
N ILE A 56 -8.27 42.69 7.78
CA ILE A 56 -8.18 42.51 9.24
C ILE A 56 -7.84 43.83 9.95
N PRO A 57 -6.83 44.62 9.52
CA PRO A 57 -6.58 45.92 10.13
C PRO A 57 -7.46 47.04 9.54
N LEU A 58 -8.42 46.74 8.64
CA LEU A 58 -9.24 47.73 7.93
C LEU A 58 -8.40 48.88 7.36
N PHE A 59 -7.32 48.53 6.65
CA PHE A 59 -6.34 49.43 6.04
C PHE A 59 -5.49 50.29 6.99
N SER A 60 -5.68 50.21 8.31
CA SER A 60 -4.96 51.07 9.28
C SER A 60 -3.45 50.91 9.25
N ASP A 61 -2.95 49.71 8.93
CA ASP A 61 -1.52 49.42 8.79
C ASP A 61 -0.98 49.72 7.38
N SER A 62 -1.88 49.81 6.39
CA SER A 62 -1.51 49.85 4.97
C SER A 62 -1.76 51.19 4.29
N LEU A 63 -2.36 52.18 4.95
CA LEU A 63 -2.63 53.50 4.40
C LEU A 63 -2.33 54.60 5.44
N PRO A 64 -1.96 55.82 5.02
CA PRO A 64 -1.84 56.96 5.93
C PRO A 64 -3.15 57.28 6.63
N LEU A 65 -3.08 57.72 7.89
CA LEU A 65 -4.24 57.93 8.76
C LEU A 65 -5.34 58.82 8.13
N HIS A 66 -4.99 59.87 7.40
CA HIS A 66 -5.96 60.76 6.75
C HIS A 66 -6.75 60.05 5.63
N VAL A 67 -6.12 59.12 4.90
CA VAL A 67 -6.78 58.28 3.86
C VAL A 67 -7.64 57.20 4.52
N VAL A 68 -7.14 56.60 5.62
CA VAL A 68 -7.87 55.60 6.40
C VAL A 68 -9.21 56.15 6.88
N PHE A 69 -9.24 57.38 7.44
CA PHE A 69 -10.49 58.00 7.91
C PHE A 69 -11.50 58.23 6.78
N HIS A 70 -11.03 58.55 5.57
CA HIS A 70 -11.90 58.67 4.41
C HIS A 70 -12.45 57.30 3.98
N CYS A 71 -11.60 56.27 3.96
CA CYS A 71 -12.01 54.90 3.68
C CYS A 71 -13.03 54.39 4.71
N TRP A 72 -12.85 54.71 5.99
CA TRP A 72 -13.79 54.38 7.06
C TRP A 72 -15.10 55.15 6.92
N SER A 73 -15.06 56.41 6.50
CA SER A 73 -16.26 57.19 6.21
C SER A 73 -17.08 56.55 5.08
N LEU A 74 -16.42 56.05 4.03
CA LEU A 74 -17.06 55.29 2.96
C LEU A 74 -17.61 53.94 3.46
N LEU A 75 -16.86 53.26 4.34
CA LEU A 75 -17.28 52.01 4.99
C LEU A 75 -18.56 52.20 5.81
N PHE A 76 -18.65 53.29 6.59
CA PHE A 76 -19.84 53.60 7.38
C PHE A 76 -21.04 54.01 6.50
N ALA A 77 -20.79 54.66 5.35
CA ALA A 77 -21.85 55.07 4.43
C ALA A 77 -22.41 53.93 3.57
N THR A 78 -21.57 52.98 3.14
CA THR A 78 -21.94 51.95 2.15
C THR A 78 -21.88 50.51 2.67
N GLY A 79 -21.37 50.30 3.88
CA GLY A 79 -21.17 48.98 4.49
C GLY A 79 -19.91 48.28 4.00
N PHE A 80 -19.75 46.99 4.37
CA PHE A 80 -18.50 46.23 4.16
C PHE A 80 -18.09 46.08 2.68
N SER A 81 -19.03 46.26 1.75
CA SER A 81 -18.74 46.33 0.31
C SER A 81 -17.70 47.39 -0.07
N ALA A 82 -17.55 48.45 0.75
CA ALA A 82 -16.53 49.48 0.57
C ALA A 82 -15.11 48.92 0.63
N VAL A 83 -14.85 47.93 1.49
CA VAL A 83 -13.52 47.34 1.68
C VAL A 83 -13.03 46.71 0.37
N PHE A 84 -13.90 46.00 -0.34
CA PHE A 84 -13.57 45.43 -1.64
C PHE A 84 -13.27 46.51 -2.68
N ARG A 85 -14.05 47.60 -2.69
CA ARG A 85 -13.85 48.71 -3.63
C ARG A 85 -12.54 49.44 -3.37
N VAL A 86 -12.25 49.77 -2.11
CA VAL A 86 -11.00 50.41 -1.68
C VAL A 86 -9.80 49.53 -2.03
N THR A 87 -9.89 48.23 -1.74
CA THR A 87 -8.82 47.27 -2.07
C THR A 87 -8.59 47.17 -3.58
N THR A 88 -9.67 47.05 -4.35
CA THR A 88 -9.59 46.97 -5.82
C THR A 88 -9.02 48.25 -6.42
N ALA A 89 -9.45 49.42 -5.92
CA ALA A 89 -8.92 50.71 -6.33
C ALA A 89 -7.42 50.83 -6.03
N LEU A 90 -7.00 50.36 -4.86
CA LEU A 90 -5.60 50.34 -4.46
C LEU A 90 -4.79 49.45 -5.40
N LEU A 91 -5.23 48.22 -5.66
CA LEU A 91 -4.53 47.30 -6.56
C LEU A 91 -4.44 47.84 -7.99
N LEU A 92 -5.52 48.44 -8.51
CA LEU A 92 -5.52 49.02 -9.85
C LEU A 92 -4.63 50.26 -9.97
N GLN A 93 -4.53 51.06 -8.90
CA GLN A 93 -3.64 52.23 -8.88
C GLN A 93 -2.17 51.83 -9.04
N PHE A 94 -1.79 50.64 -8.55
CA PHE A 94 -0.45 50.10 -8.64
C PHE A 94 -0.32 48.96 -9.67
N GLU A 95 -1.27 48.81 -10.60
CA GLU A 95 -1.29 47.69 -11.57
C GLU A 95 0.06 47.50 -12.27
N GLU A 96 0.61 48.56 -12.85
CA GLU A 96 1.88 48.52 -13.59
C GLU A 96 3.07 48.12 -12.70
N ASN A 97 3.08 48.53 -11.43
CA ASN A 97 4.10 48.12 -10.47
C ASN A 97 3.94 46.65 -10.08
N ILE A 98 2.70 46.19 -9.89
CA ILE A 98 2.39 44.81 -9.50
C ILE A 98 2.81 43.83 -10.61
N LEU A 99 2.57 44.17 -11.87
CA LEU A 99 2.93 43.34 -13.02
C LEU A 99 4.45 43.14 -13.17
N LEU A 100 5.28 43.99 -12.55
CA LEU A 100 6.74 43.89 -12.56
C LEU A 100 7.30 43.15 -11.33
N CYS A 101 6.45 42.77 -10.36
CA CYS A 101 6.88 42.17 -9.10
C CYS A 101 6.80 40.64 -9.11
N ASP A 102 7.81 40.02 -8.51
CA ASP A 102 7.75 38.62 -8.03
C ASP A 102 7.03 38.53 -6.67
N SER A 103 6.82 37.32 -6.15
CA SER A 103 6.09 37.08 -4.89
C SER A 103 6.67 37.83 -3.67
N THR A 104 8.00 37.90 -3.54
CA THR A 104 8.67 38.64 -2.46
C THR A 104 8.53 40.15 -2.65
N ASN A 105 8.78 40.65 -3.86
CA ASN A 105 8.71 42.07 -4.20
C ASN A 105 7.29 42.61 -4.07
N PHE A 106 6.27 41.80 -4.36
CA PHE A 106 4.87 42.19 -4.17
C PHE A 106 4.52 42.39 -2.69
N SER A 107 5.04 41.54 -1.79
CA SER A 107 4.85 41.73 -0.34
C SER A 107 5.53 43.01 0.15
N GLU A 108 6.74 43.32 -0.33
CA GLU A 108 7.41 44.58 -0.04
C GLU A 108 6.64 45.79 -0.59
N LEU A 109 6.12 45.69 -1.82
CA LEU A 109 5.25 46.70 -2.41
C LEU A 109 4.04 46.96 -1.51
N MET A 110 3.37 45.91 -1.03
CA MET A 110 2.25 46.01 -0.08
C MET A 110 2.60 46.71 1.24
N ASN A 111 3.82 46.54 1.75
CA ASN A 111 4.32 47.30 2.92
C ASN A 111 4.59 48.78 2.57
N SER A 112 5.10 49.04 1.37
CA SER A 112 5.49 50.39 0.92
C SER A 112 4.32 51.27 0.46
N MET A 113 3.20 50.67 0.03
CA MET A 113 2.02 51.37 -0.47
C MET A 113 1.46 52.37 0.57
N GLY A 114 1.45 51.99 1.85
CA GLY A 114 0.97 52.86 2.93
C GLY A 114 1.97 53.89 3.43
N SER A 115 3.26 53.54 3.42
CA SER A 115 4.29 54.33 4.06
C SER A 115 4.97 55.33 3.12
N ALA A 116 5.04 55.05 1.80
CA ALA A 116 5.79 55.83 0.83
C ALA A 116 4.94 56.48 -0.28
N TYR A 117 3.92 55.79 -0.80
CA TYR A 117 3.24 56.17 -2.05
C TYR A 117 1.93 56.97 -1.92
N LEU A 118 1.34 57.05 -0.72
CA LEU A 118 0.13 57.87 -0.49
C LEU A 118 0.43 59.08 0.39
N ARG A 119 1.69 59.56 0.35
CA ARG A 119 2.11 60.77 1.06
C ARG A 119 1.87 62.04 0.25
N LYS A 120 2.00 61.99 -1.08
CA LYS A 120 1.81 63.18 -1.92
C LYS A 120 0.33 63.38 -2.23
N GLU A 121 -0.10 64.63 -2.18
CA GLU A 121 -1.48 65.01 -2.48
C GLU A 121 -1.92 64.61 -3.89
N SER A 122 -0.99 64.60 -4.87
CA SER A 122 -1.24 64.14 -6.23
C SER A 122 -1.58 62.64 -6.32
N GLU A 123 -0.93 61.81 -5.50
CA GLU A 123 -1.11 60.36 -5.48
C GLU A 123 -2.41 60.00 -4.77
N VAL A 124 -2.73 60.70 -3.68
CA VAL A 124 -4.00 60.59 -2.96
C VAL A 124 -5.17 61.03 -3.85
N ALA A 125 -5.01 62.11 -4.63
CA ALA A 125 -6.01 62.56 -5.59
C ALA A 125 -6.22 61.55 -6.74
N ALA A 126 -5.16 60.91 -7.23
CA ALA A 126 -5.24 59.84 -8.22
C ALA A 126 -5.98 58.62 -7.67
N PHE A 127 -5.68 58.21 -6.43
CA PHE A 127 -6.40 57.14 -5.75
C PHE A 127 -7.89 57.45 -5.59
N TYR A 128 -8.25 58.65 -5.14
CA TYR A 128 -9.66 59.05 -5.04
C TYR A 128 -10.35 59.15 -6.39
N ARG A 129 -9.64 59.57 -7.45
CA ARG A 129 -10.16 59.52 -8.81
C ARG A 129 -10.44 58.08 -9.24
N LYS A 130 -9.53 57.15 -8.97
CA LYS A 130 -9.72 55.72 -9.25
C LYS A 130 -10.87 55.12 -8.45
N LEU A 131 -10.98 55.47 -7.18
CA LEU A 131 -12.09 55.09 -6.31
C LEU A 131 -13.43 55.62 -6.84
N SER A 132 -13.44 56.87 -7.32
CA SER A 132 -14.62 57.49 -7.93
C SER A 132 -14.96 56.88 -9.30
N GLU A 133 -13.97 56.58 -10.14
CA GLU A 133 -14.15 55.83 -11.39
C GLU A 133 -14.78 54.47 -11.12
N LEU A 134 -14.31 53.75 -10.11
CA LEU A 134 -14.88 52.46 -9.72
C LEU A 134 -16.28 52.60 -9.10
N SER A 135 -16.60 53.76 -8.53
CA SER A 135 -17.98 54.11 -8.11
C SER A 135 -18.89 54.43 -9.31
N MET A 136 -18.34 54.98 -10.41
CA MET A 136 -19.07 55.48 -11.58
C MET A 136 -19.19 54.44 -12.70
N VAL A 137 -18.21 53.53 -12.85
CA VAL A 137 -18.15 52.45 -13.87
C VAL A 137 -19.26 51.41 -13.71
N LYS A 138 -20.19 51.53 -12.75
CA LYS A 138 -21.45 50.76 -12.77
C LYS A 138 -22.57 51.38 -11.92
N SER A 139 -22.92 52.64 -12.14
CA SER A 139 -24.26 53.12 -11.72
C SER A 139 -25.41 52.28 -12.31
N LEU A 140 -25.14 51.43 -13.30
CA LEU A 140 -26.06 50.40 -13.84
C LEU A 140 -26.01 49.02 -13.14
N ARG A 141 -25.28 48.87 -12.03
CA ARG A 141 -25.43 47.73 -11.09
C ARG A 141 -25.44 48.15 -9.61
N PHE A 142 -25.05 49.39 -9.29
CA PHE A 142 -25.05 49.90 -7.91
C PHE A 142 -26.40 50.45 -7.40
N ALA A 143 -27.35 50.79 -8.28
CA ALA A 143 -28.72 51.13 -7.85
C ALA A 143 -29.57 49.87 -7.55
N GLU A 144 -29.25 48.74 -8.18
CA GLU A 144 -29.69 47.43 -7.70
C GLU A 144 -29.02 47.10 -6.35
N LEU A 145 -27.89 47.72 -5.98
CA LEU A 145 -27.20 47.50 -4.69
C LEU A 145 -27.80 48.26 -3.48
N LYS A 146 -29.14 48.38 -3.39
CA LYS A 146 -29.80 48.08 -2.09
C LYS A 146 -29.62 46.59 -1.72
N ILE A 147 -29.23 45.78 -2.70
CA ILE A 147 -28.80 44.36 -2.68
C ILE A 147 -27.31 44.23 -2.24
N ASN A 148 -26.80 45.09 -1.36
CA ASN A 148 -25.40 45.01 -0.91
C ASN A 148 -25.17 43.78 0.00
N GLU A 149 -26.18 43.40 0.77
CA GLU A 149 -26.16 42.20 1.62
C GLU A 149 -26.58 40.94 0.83
N SER A 150 -27.63 41.01 0.02
CA SER A 150 -28.11 39.85 -0.73
C SER A 150 -27.15 39.36 -1.81
N SER A 151 -26.37 40.25 -2.47
CA SER A 151 -25.31 39.82 -3.40
C SER A 151 -24.19 39.08 -2.67
N LEU A 152 -23.81 39.57 -1.48
CA LEU A 152 -22.85 38.89 -0.62
C LEU A 152 -23.42 37.57 -0.10
N GLN A 153 -24.72 37.49 0.21
CA GLN A 153 -25.40 36.25 0.61
C GLN A 153 -25.47 35.24 -0.55
N THR A 154 -25.77 35.66 -1.78
CA THR A 154 -25.71 34.78 -2.97
C THR A 154 -24.30 34.27 -3.20
N LEU A 155 -23.29 35.13 -3.04
CA LEU A 155 -21.89 34.73 -3.14
C LEU A 155 -21.51 33.76 -2.00
N ARG A 156 -22.02 33.99 -0.78
CA ARG A 156 -21.84 33.12 0.40
C ARG A 156 -22.50 31.76 0.18
N ALA A 157 -23.69 31.73 -0.41
CA ALA A 157 -24.37 30.49 -0.80
C ALA A 157 -23.56 29.73 -1.86
N SER A 158 -23.08 30.39 -2.91
CA SER A 158 -22.24 29.76 -3.94
C SER A 158 -20.90 29.23 -3.39
N PHE A 159 -20.34 29.91 -2.39
CA PHE A 159 -19.14 29.46 -1.68
C PHE A 159 -19.43 28.22 -0.84
N LEU A 160 -20.53 28.22 -0.08
CA LEU A 160 -20.98 27.07 0.71
C LEU A 160 -21.28 25.85 -0.19
N GLU A 161 -21.95 26.04 -1.33
CA GLU A 161 -22.19 24.97 -2.31
C GLU A 161 -20.90 24.41 -2.88
N LYS A 162 -19.92 25.26 -3.22
CA LYS A 162 -18.61 24.81 -3.71
C LYS A 162 -17.82 24.07 -2.65
N GLN A 163 -17.86 24.54 -1.40
CA GLN A 163 -17.19 23.90 -0.28
C GLN A 163 -17.83 22.54 0.07
N GLN A 164 -19.15 22.45 0.03
CA GLN A 164 -19.88 21.18 0.24
C GLN A 164 -19.63 20.19 -0.90
N SER A 165 -19.61 20.66 -2.15
CA SER A 165 -19.34 19.79 -3.31
C SER A 165 -17.90 19.26 -3.31
N GLN A 166 -16.93 20.10 -2.94
CA GLN A 166 -15.54 19.69 -2.78
C GLN A 166 -15.39 18.71 -1.61
N SER A 167 -15.92 19.04 -0.43
CA SER A 167 -15.86 18.15 0.74
C SER A 167 -16.57 16.81 0.50
N ALA A 168 -17.72 16.80 -0.17
CA ALA A 168 -18.43 15.57 -0.51
C ALA A 168 -17.64 14.68 -1.48
N ALA A 169 -17.02 15.28 -2.50
CA ALA A 169 -16.20 14.53 -3.45
C ALA A 169 -14.94 13.94 -2.79
N THR A 170 -14.26 14.70 -1.91
CA THR A 170 -13.09 14.20 -1.19
C THR A 170 -13.45 13.10 -0.20
N VAL A 171 -14.58 13.24 0.52
CA VAL A 171 -15.08 12.23 1.45
C VAL A 171 -15.47 10.95 0.72
N GLN A 172 -16.15 11.04 -0.43
CA GLN A 172 -16.49 9.88 -1.26
C GLN A 172 -15.23 9.17 -1.77
N HIS A 173 -14.24 9.92 -2.26
CA HIS A 173 -12.98 9.34 -2.72
C HIS A 173 -12.20 8.63 -1.60
N LEU A 174 -12.17 9.21 -0.39
CA LEU A 174 -11.57 8.57 0.78
C LEU A 174 -12.32 7.31 1.21
N GLN A 175 -13.65 7.29 1.10
CA GLN A 175 -14.46 6.09 1.36
C GLN A 175 -14.14 4.97 0.38
N THR A 176 -14.02 5.27 -0.92
CA THR A 176 -13.63 4.27 -1.93
C THR A 176 -12.23 3.69 -1.67
N ILE A 177 -11.25 4.53 -1.31
CA ILE A 177 -9.91 4.05 -0.95
C ILE A 177 -9.97 3.13 0.28
N ASP A 178 -10.78 3.47 1.28
CA ASP A 178 -10.91 2.66 2.50
C ASP A 178 -11.60 1.30 2.21
N GLU A 179 -12.58 1.26 1.30
CA GLU A 179 -13.18 0.02 0.80
C GLU A 179 -12.16 -0.87 0.06
N ASP A 180 -11.35 -0.29 -0.81
CA ASP A 180 -10.30 -0.99 -1.55
C ASP A 180 -9.23 -1.57 -0.60
N ILE A 181 -8.80 -0.78 0.40
CA ILE A 181 -7.88 -1.24 1.44
C ILE A 181 -8.48 -2.44 2.19
N GLN A 182 -9.75 -2.37 2.60
CA GLN A 182 -10.42 -3.48 3.28
C GLN A 182 -10.52 -4.74 2.40
N SER A 183 -10.86 -4.57 1.12
CA SER A 183 -10.93 -5.65 0.15
C SER A 183 -9.58 -6.38 0.01
N ILE A 184 -8.47 -5.63 -0.16
CA ILE A 184 -7.13 -6.21 -0.27
C ILE A 184 -6.71 -6.89 1.04
N GLN A 185 -7.00 -6.28 2.19
CA GLN A 185 -6.71 -6.90 3.50
C GLN A 185 -7.44 -8.23 3.69
N ASN A 186 -8.70 -8.32 3.27
CA ASN A 186 -9.48 -9.57 3.31
C ASN A 186 -8.86 -10.63 2.40
N ARG A 187 -8.38 -10.23 1.23
CA ARG A 187 -7.73 -11.13 0.27
C ARG A 187 -6.36 -11.64 0.76
N ILE A 188 -5.58 -10.79 1.43
CA ILE A 188 -4.36 -11.21 2.13
C ILE A 188 -4.69 -12.20 3.25
N ARG A 189 -5.76 -11.97 4.01
CA ARG A 189 -6.18 -12.87 5.09
C ARG A 189 -6.61 -14.24 4.57
N SER A 190 -7.39 -14.29 3.49
CA SER A 190 -7.78 -15.57 2.87
C SER A 190 -6.56 -16.32 2.33
N LEU A 191 -5.63 -15.60 1.69
CA LEU A 191 -4.40 -16.19 1.18
C LEU A 191 -3.51 -16.74 2.31
N PHE A 192 -3.40 -16.02 3.43
CA PHE A 192 -2.67 -16.50 4.61
C PHE A 192 -3.28 -17.78 5.21
N SER A 193 -4.62 -17.85 5.30
CA SER A 193 -5.32 -19.06 5.73
C SER A 193 -5.00 -20.25 4.81
N TYR A 194 -5.03 -20.01 3.50
CA TYR A 194 -4.71 -21.03 2.50
C TYR A 194 -3.26 -21.52 2.59
N MET A 195 -2.28 -20.60 2.68
CA MET A 195 -0.86 -20.97 2.88
C MET A 195 -0.64 -21.76 4.17
N THR A 196 -1.36 -21.40 5.25
CA THR A 196 -1.27 -22.13 6.52
C THR A 196 -1.80 -23.55 6.37
N GLY A 197 -2.89 -23.73 5.60
CA GLY A 197 -3.39 -25.05 5.22
C GLY A 197 -2.35 -25.87 4.46
N LEU A 198 -1.78 -25.30 3.38
CA LEU A 198 -0.71 -25.92 2.60
C LEU A 198 0.48 -26.33 3.46
N LEU A 199 0.97 -25.45 4.33
CA LEU A 199 2.09 -25.76 5.24
C LEU A 199 1.79 -26.95 6.16
N SER A 200 0.55 -27.06 6.65
CA SER A 200 0.17 -28.21 7.48
C SER A 200 0.05 -29.51 6.67
N SER A 201 -0.39 -29.44 5.41
CA SER A 201 -0.34 -30.58 4.45
C SER A 201 1.10 -31.05 4.24
N ILE A 202 1.99 -30.14 3.85
CA ILE A 202 3.42 -30.43 3.63
C ILE A 202 4.05 -31.05 4.89
N GLN A 203 3.74 -30.50 6.06
CA GLN A 203 4.30 -31.00 7.32
C GLN A 203 3.84 -32.44 7.60
N SER A 204 2.56 -32.76 7.35
CA SER A 204 2.04 -34.13 7.45
C SER A 204 2.75 -35.07 6.47
N ASP A 205 2.92 -34.65 5.22
CA ASP A 205 3.58 -35.46 4.19
C ASP A 205 5.07 -35.69 4.48
N ILE A 206 5.78 -34.70 5.03
CA ILE A 206 7.15 -34.86 5.50
C ILE A 206 7.23 -35.88 6.64
N GLN A 207 6.30 -35.83 7.61
CA GLN A 207 6.25 -36.81 8.70
C GLN A 207 5.97 -38.22 8.20
N LEU A 208 5.04 -38.39 7.25
CA LEU A 208 4.79 -39.68 6.62
C LEU A 208 6.04 -40.19 5.89
N ARG A 209 6.70 -39.32 5.11
CA ARG A 209 7.96 -39.66 4.43
C ARG A 209 9.03 -40.13 5.42
N GLN A 210 9.21 -39.45 6.54
CA GLN A 210 10.17 -39.85 7.58
C GLN A 210 9.89 -41.26 8.13
N ARG A 211 8.60 -41.61 8.31
CA ARG A 211 8.20 -42.96 8.73
C ARG A 211 8.56 -44.00 7.66
N PHE A 212 8.23 -43.75 6.39
CA PHE A 212 8.57 -44.66 5.29
C PHE A 212 10.08 -44.82 5.10
N VAL A 213 10.87 -43.75 5.26
CA VAL A 213 12.33 -43.83 5.22
C VAL A 213 12.87 -44.71 6.36
N SER A 214 12.32 -44.57 7.56
CA SER A 214 12.71 -45.42 8.70
C SER A 214 12.34 -46.89 8.46
N GLU A 215 11.18 -47.15 7.87
CA GLU A 215 10.76 -48.50 7.48
C GLU A 215 11.66 -49.10 6.41
N LEU A 216 12.08 -48.31 5.41
CA LEU A 216 13.04 -48.73 4.40
C LEU A 216 14.39 -49.13 5.00
N ILE A 217 14.91 -48.35 5.95
CA ILE A 217 16.17 -48.68 6.65
C ILE A 217 16.03 -50.04 7.36
N ASN A 218 14.89 -50.28 8.02
CA ASN A 218 14.62 -51.57 8.68
C ASN A 218 14.55 -52.72 7.65
N LEU A 219 13.83 -52.53 6.54
CA LEU A 219 13.72 -53.56 5.49
C LEU A 219 15.08 -53.84 4.81
N GLN A 220 15.90 -52.82 4.59
CA GLN A 220 17.25 -52.97 4.07
C GLN A 220 18.13 -53.75 5.05
N THR A 221 18.02 -53.45 6.35
CA THR A 221 18.75 -54.17 7.40
C THR A 221 18.32 -55.65 7.46
N ILE A 222 17.02 -55.95 7.39
CA ILE A 222 16.55 -57.34 7.33
C ILE A 222 17.07 -58.05 6.08
N LYS A 223 17.06 -57.35 4.93
CA LYS A 223 17.58 -57.88 3.67
C LYS A 223 19.07 -58.21 3.74
N THR A 224 19.89 -57.40 4.41
CA THR A 224 21.34 -57.69 4.56
C THR A 224 21.58 -58.90 5.46
N TYR A 225 20.80 -59.05 6.55
CA TYR A 225 20.85 -60.26 7.39
C TYR A 225 20.45 -61.52 6.62
N LEU A 226 19.34 -61.47 5.87
CA LEU A 226 18.89 -62.60 5.05
C LEU A 226 19.88 -62.97 3.94
N ALA A 227 20.54 -61.98 3.34
CA ALA A 227 21.59 -62.23 2.35
C ALA A 227 22.81 -62.95 2.98
N LEU A 228 23.22 -62.53 4.17
CA LEU A 228 24.29 -63.20 4.91
C LEU A 228 23.91 -64.64 5.29
N ASP A 229 22.68 -64.86 5.77
CA ASP A 229 22.15 -66.19 6.07
C ASP A 229 22.08 -67.06 4.81
N TYR A 230 21.70 -66.49 3.67
CA TYR A 230 21.72 -67.19 2.38
C TYR A 230 23.14 -67.65 2.01
N ASP A 231 24.12 -66.74 2.04
CA ASP A 231 25.51 -67.02 1.68
C ASP A 231 26.15 -68.08 2.60
N THR A 232 25.81 -68.07 3.89
CA THR A 232 26.31 -69.08 4.85
C THR A 232 25.71 -70.47 4.59
N ILE A 233 24.41 -70.55 4.29
CA ILE A 233 23.76 -71.82 3.94
C ILE A 233 24.28 -72.35 2.61
N GLU A 234 24.45 -71.48 1.61
CA GLU A 234 25.02 -71.84 0.30
C GLU A 234 26.45 -72.36 0.44
N SER A 235 27.30 -71.67 1.21
CA SER A 235 28.67 -72.09 1.49
C SER A 235 28.71 -73.44 2.22
N ALA A 236 27.82 -73.67 3.20
CA ALA A 236 27.71 -74.94 3.90
C ALA A 236 27.32 -76.09 2.97
N LEU A 237 26.36 -75.86 2.06
CA LEU A 237 26.00 -76.83 1.01
C LEU A 237 27.18 -77.10 0.07
N GLY A 238 27.88 -76.06 -0.38
CA GLY A 238 29.07 -76.16 -1.24
C GLY A 238 30.22 -76.95 -0.61
N HIS A 239 30.56 -76.67 0.65
CA HIS A 239 31.56 -77.42 1.40
C HIS A 239 31.19 -78.90 1.55
N ARG A 240 29.91 -79.22 1.78
CA ARG A 240 29.45 -80.61 1.89
C ARG A 240 29.46 -81.35 0.56
N ILE A 241 29.09 -80.69 -0.55
CA ILE A 241 29.20 -81.27 -1.89
C ILE A 241 30.67 -81.61 -2.21
N ASN A 242 31.58 -80.69 -1.94
CA ASN A 242 33.02 -80.89 -2.15
C ASN A 242 33.60 -81.99 -1.24
N ALA A 243 33.17 -82.05 0.02
CA ALA A 243 33.54 -83.11 0.96
C ALA A 243 33.02 -84.50 0.50
N LYS A 244 31.77 -84.57 0.00
CA LYS A 244 31.17 -85.79 -0.55
C LYS A 244 31.93 -86.27 -1.79
N GLN A 245 32.28 -85.37 -2.72
CA GLN A 245 33.11 -85.68 -3.89
C GLN A 245 34.51 -86.19 -3.50
N SER A 246 35.12 -85.61 -2.47
CA SER A 246 36.43 -86.02 -1.96
C SER A 246 36.39 -87.39 -1.28
N LYS A 247 35.35 -87.66 -0.47
CA LYS A 247 35.10 -88.98 0.15
C LYS A 247 34.81 -90.05 -0.91
N LEU A 248 34.01 -89.75 -1.94
CA LEU A 248 33.73 -90.67 -3.06
C LEU A 248 35.01 -91.06 -3.83
N LYS A 249 35.94 -90.12 -4.04
CA LYS A 249 37.25 -90.39 -4.63
C LYS A 249 38.14 -91.27 -3.74
N ALA A 250 38.05 -91.12 -2.41
CA ALA A 250 38.82 -91.92 -1.44
C ALA A 250 38.26 -93.35 -1.21
N ILE A 251 36.94 -93.52 -1.34
CA ILE A 251 36.24 -94.80 -1.10
C ILE A 251 36.29 -95.73 -2.33
N SER A 252 36.63 -95.25 -3.52
CA SER A 252 36.78 -96.09 -4.72
C SER A 252 37.84 -97.21 -4.57
N GLY A 253 38.61 -97.23 -3.47
CA GLY A 253 39.53 -98.31 -3.10
C GLY A 253 39.19 -99.16 -1.88
N LYS A 254 38.06 -98.96 -1.16
CA LYS A 254 37.72 -99.75 0.05
C LYS A 254 36.23 -100.13 0.13
N TRP A 255 35.95 -101.42 -0.04
CA TRP A 255 34.63 -102.03 0.21
C TRP A 255 34.37 -102.09 1.72
N LEU A 256 33.76 -101.04 2.28
CA LEU A 256 33.28 -101.03 3.67
C LEU A 256 31.79 -101.42 3.74
N SER A 257 31.43 -102.05 4.86
CA SER A 257 30.10 -102.54 5.25
C SER A 257 28.93 -101.68 4.76
N PHE A 258 28.09 -102.28 3.91
CA PHE A 258 26.96 -101.67 3.22
C PHE A 258 25.90 -101.09 4.18
N GLY A 259 25.79 -101.62 5.40
CA GLY A 259 24.78 -101.23 6.40
C GLY A 259 25.11 -99.96 7.19
N PHE A 260 26.37 -99.74 7.57
CA PHE A 260 26.79 -98.54 8.30
C PHE A 260 26.77 -97.29 7.40
N LEU A 261 27.20 -97.45 6.15
CA LEU A 261 27.15 -96.40 5.12
C LEU A 261 25.73 -96.02 4.70
N ALA A 262 24.72 -96.87 4.92
CA ALA A 262 23.34 -96.57 4.55
C ALA A 262 22.68 -95.59 5.52
N GLU A 263 22.86 -95.77 6.83
CA GLU A 263 22.26 -94.89 7.85
C GLU A 263 22.94 -93.51 7.88
N GLU A 264 24.26 -93.45 7.69
CA GLU A 264 24.98 -92.18 7.62
C GLU A 264 24.63 -91.41 6.34
N ARG A 265 24.43 -92.10 5.20
CA ARG A 265 23.88 -91.49 3.97
C ARG A 265 22.46 -90.96 4.16
N ARG A 266 21.61 -91.67 4.89
CA ARG A 266 20.23 -91.24 5.17
C ARG A 266 20.20 -89.96 6.01
N LYS A 267 21.01 -89.88 7.07
CA LYS A 267 21.15 -88.68 7.91
C LYS A 267 21.72 -87.48 7.14
N GLU A 268 22.75 -87.70 6.30
CA GLU A 268 23.32 -86.64 5.46
C GLU A 268 22.31 -86.12 4.42
N GLU A 269 21.48 -86.99 3.83
CA GLU A 269 20.45 -86.58 2.86
C GLU A 269 19.28 -85.86 3.55
N GLU A 270 18.81 -86.32 4.70
CA GLU A 270 17.78 -85.63 5.50
C GLU A 270 18.24 -84.22 5.93
N GLU A 271 19.50 -84.06 6.33
CA GLU A 271 20.07 -82.74 6.65
C GLU A 271 20.25 -81.86 5.41
N ARG A 272 20.60 -82.45 4.26
CA ARG A 272 20.71 -81.72 2.98
C ARG A 272 19.34 -81.20 2.54
N GLU A 273 18.31 -82.04 2.57
CA GLU A 273 16.93 -81.62 2.28
C GLU A 273 16.47 -80.50 3.22
N ARG A 274 16.82 -80.57 4.52
CA ARG A 274 16.54 -79.49 5.47
C ARG A 274 17.23 -78.17 5.11
N LEU A 275 18.51 -78.22 4.71
CA LEU A 275 19.25 -77.02 4.29
C LEU A 275 18.73 -76.46 2.96
N GLU A 276 18.36 -77.31 2.00
CA GLU A 276 17.75 -76.88 0.74
C GLU A 276 16.36 -76.26 0.95
N LEU A 277 15.55 -76.80 1.86
CA LEU A 277 14.27 -76.20 2.25
C LEU A 277 14.46 -74.83 2.91
N LYS A 278 15.43 -74.69 3.81
CA LYS A 278 15.79 -73.40 4.42
C LYS A 278 16.32 -72.40 3.39
N LEU A 279 17.14 -72.84 2.43
CA LEU A 279 17.62 -71.98 1.36
C LEU A 279 16.47 -71.45 0.50
N ARG A 280 15.48 -72.30 0.17
CA ARG A 280 14.28 -71.88 -0.55
C ARG A 280 13.43 -70.88 0.24
N SER A 281 13.27 -71.08 1.55
CA SER A 281 12.51 -70.15 2.38
C SER A 281 13.20 -68.79 2.48
N VAL A 282 14.52 -68.76 2.75
CA VAL A 282 15.31 -67.52 2.80
C VAL A 282 15.32 -66.80 1.44
N SER A 283 15.45 -67.55 0.34
CA SER A 283 15.37 -66.99 -1.01
C SER A 283 14.01 -66.34 -1.28
N TYR A 284 12.91 -66.96 -0.86
CA TYR A 284 11.58 -66.39 -1.00
C TYR A 284 11.43 -65.09 -0.19
N GLU A 285 11.86 -65.11 1.08
CA GLU A 285 11.84 -63.91 1.94
C GLU A 285 12.70 -62.77 1.39
N LEU A 286 13.84 -63.07 0.76
CA LEU A 286 14.70 -62.08 0.11
C LEU A 286 14.01 -61.43 -1.11
N THR A 287 13.30 -62.22 -1.91
CA THR A 287 12.53 -61.70 -3.07
C THR A 287 11.36 -60.83 -2.62
N GLU A 288 10.64 -61.26 -1.59
CA GLU A 288 9.50 -60.52 -1.04
C GLU A 288 9.94 -59.20 -0.38
N ASN A 289 11.02 -59.21 0.40
CA ASN A 289 11.59 -57.97 0.96
C ASN A 289 12.10 -57.04 -0.14
N SER A 290 12.68 -57.57 -1.22
CA SER A 290 13.10 -56.75 -2.37
C SER A 290 11.91 -56.12 -3.10
N ARG A 291 10.76 -56.80 -3.16
CA ARG A 291 9.51 -56.23 -3.69
C ARG A 291 9.00 -55.10 -2.80
N ARG A 292 8.93 -55.32 -1.48
CA ARG A 292 8.49 -54.31 -0.50
C ARG A 292 9.36 -53.04 -0.51
N ILE A 293 10.68 -53.20 -0.63
CA ILE A 293 11.61 -52.06 -0.76
C ILE A 293 11.28 -51.23 -2.01
N LYS A 294 11.07 -51.86 -3.16
CA LYS A 294 10.72 -51.16 -4.41
C LYS A 294 9.39 -50.40 -4.30
N GLU A 295 8.40 -51.00 -3.65
CA GLU A 295 7.08 -50.38 -3.43
C GLU A 295 7.16 -49.18 -2.49
N ALA A 296 7.94 -49.28 -1.41
CA ALA A 296 8.19 -48.17 -0.50
C ALA A 296 8.98 -47.04 -1.18
N ASP A 297 10.02 -47.36 -1.97
CA ASP A 297 10.78 -46.37 -2.75
C ASP A 297 9.88 -45.60 -3.74
N LEU A 298 9.00 -46.31 -4.47
CA LEU A 298 8.06 -45.69 -5.40
C LEU A 298 7.09 -44.74 -4.67
N THR A 299 6.60 -45.16 -3.50
CA THR A 299 5.69 -44.35 -2.67
C THR A 299 6.37 -43.08 -2.18
N ILE A 300 7.63 -43.18 -1.72
CA ILE A 300 8.42 -42.02 -1.31
C ILE A 300 8.65 -41.08 -2.49
N GLN A 301 8.98 -41.59 -3.67
CA GLN A 301 9.14 -40.75 -4.88
C GLN A 301 7.86 -39.98 -5.23
N GLN A 302 6.69 -40.62 -5.10
CA GLN A 302 5.41 -39.95 -5.31
C GLN A 302 5.15 -38.86 -4.26
N MET A 303 5.49 -39.12 -2.99
CA MET A 303 5.39 -38.12 -1.92
C MET A 303 6.33 -36.93 -2.15
N VAL A 304 7.57 -37.17 -2.57
CA VAL A 304 8.52 -36.08 -2.90
C VAL A 304 7.96 -35.19 -4.00
N LYS A 305 7.47 -35.79 -5.10
CA LYS A 305 6.85 -35.01 -6.19
C LYS A 305 5.67 -34.17 -5.73
N ARG A 306 4.84 -34.71 -4.82
CA ARG A 306 3.71 -33.98 -4.25
C ARG A 306 4.18 -32.79 -3.42
N ILE A 307 5.14 -33.00 -2.53
CA ILE A 307 5.73 -31.94 -1.70
C ILE A 307 6.34 -30.85 -2.60
N ASP A 308 7.06 -31.22 -3.66
CA ASP A 308 7.66 -30.24 -4.59
C ASP A 308 6.58 -29.38 -5.28
N LEU A 309 5.45 -29.97 -5.67
CA LEU A 309 4.31 -29.23 -6.23
C LEU A 309 3.69 -28.27 -5.21
N GLU A 310 3.46 -28.73 -3.98
CA GLU A 310 2.90 -27.89 -2.91
C GLU A 310 3.85 -26.74 -2.53
N ILE A 311 5.17 -26.95 -2.59
CA ILE A 311 6.19 -25.90 -2.41
C ILE A 311 6.09 -24.86 -3.53
N ALA A 312 5.98 -25.28 -4.80
CA ALA A 312 5.81 -24.35 -5.92
C ALA A 312 4.53 -23.50 -5.77
N GLU A 313 3.42 -24.11 -5.35
CA GLU A 313 2.17 -23.39 -5.07
C GLU A 313 2.33 -22.38 -3.92
N LEU A 314 3.12 -22.70 -2.90
CA LEU A 314 3.45 -21.75 -1.82
C LEU A 314 4.28 -20.56 -2.32
N GLU A 315 5.22 -20.78 -3.22
CA GLU A 315 6.00 -19.70 -3.83
C GLU A 315 5.10 -18.74 -4.62
N ASP A 316 4.18 -19.27 -5.43
CA ASP A 316 3.17 -18.49 -6.16
C ASP A 316 2.27 -17.68 -5.23
N CYS A 317 1.79 -18.29 -4.15
CA CYS A 317 1.01 -17.60 -3.11
C CYS A 317 1.82 -16.46 -2.47
N ASN A 318 3.11 -16.68 -2.23
CA ASN A 318 3.97 -15.66 -1.64
C ASN A 318 4.20 -14.47 -2.61
N LEU A 319 4.35 -14.74 -3.91
CA LEU A 319 4.43 -13.69 -4.93
C LEU A 319 3.16 -12.84 -4.96
N GLN A 320 1.98 -13.48 -4.90
CA GLN A 320 0.70 -12.77 -4.81
C GLN A 320 0.60 -11.91 -3.55
N ARG A 321 1.05 -12.43 -2.39
CA ARG A 321 1.09 -11.67 -1.14
C ARG A 321 1.94 -10.41 -1.25
N VAL A 322 3.13 -10.50 -1.84
CA VAL A 322 4.02 -9.34 -2.06
C VAL A 322 3.37 -8.32 -2.99
N SER A 323 2.70 -8.77 -4.05
CA SER A 323 1.94 -7.91 -4.96
C SER A 323 0.85 -7.12 -4.22
N PHE A 324 0.04 -7.79 -3.39
CA PHE A 324 -0.99 -7.12 -2.59
C PHE A 324 -0.43 -6.14 -1.56
N GLN A 325 0.73 -6.45 -0.95
CA GLN A 325 1.41 -5.52 -0.04
C GLN A 325 1.88 -4.25 -0.75
N ASN A 326 2.39 -4.38 -1.98
CA ASN A 326 2.79 -3.23 -2.80
C ASN A 326 1.58 -2.35 -3.16
N GLN A 327 0.45 -2.95 -3.54
CA GLN A 327 -0.80 -2.24 -3.80
C GLN A 327 -1.31 -1.50 -2.57
N LEU A 328 -1.30 -2.12 -1.38
CA LEU A 328 -1.64 -1.44 -0.13
C LEU A 328 -0.73 -0.25 0.14
N SER A 329 0.58 -0.39 -0.08
CA SER A 329 1.52 0.74 0.10
C SER A 329 1.20 1.92 -0.81
N GLN A 330 0.77 1.66 -2.04
CA GLN A 330 0.33 2.71 -2.98
C GLN A 330 -0.95 3.39 -2.49
N LEU A 331 -1.97 2.62 -2.09
CA LEU A 331 -3.24 3.17 -1.58
C LEU A 331 -3.04 3.99 -0.30
N TYR A 332 -2.18 3.55 0.63
CA TYR A 332 -1.86 4.36 1.82
C TYR A 332 -1.15 5.68 1.47
N LYS A 333 -0.27 5.68 0.45
CA LYS A 333 0.35 6.92 -0.04
C LYS A 333 -0.67 7.84 -0.69
N GLU A 334 -1.59 7.31 -1.48
CA GLU A 334 -2.68 8.09 -2.10
C GLU A 334 -3.60 8.70 -1.04
N ARG A 335 -4.02 7.92 -0.05
CA ARG A 335 -4.78 8.41 1.11
C ARG A 335 -4.07 9.55 1.83
N SER A 336 -2.75 9.42 2.05
CA SER A 336 -1.96 10.48 2.70
C SER A 336 -1.87 11.75 1.86
N LYS A 337 -1.83 11.64 0.52
CA LYS A 337 -1.84 12.82 -0.37
C LYS A 337 -3.17 13.55 -0.31
N VAL A 338 -4.28 12.81 -0.36
CA VAL A 338 -5.64 13.40 -0.27
C VAL A 338 -5.82 14.15 1.06
N ASN A 339 -5.41 13.56 2.18
CA ASN A 339 -5.46 14.22 3.50
C ASN A 339 -4.55 15.47 3.60
N LYS A 340 -3.47 15.55 2.82
CA LYS A 340 -2.61 16.75 2.79
C LYS A 340 -3.20 17.85 1.91
N CYS A 341 -3.97 17.51 0.88
CA CYS A 341 -4.61 18.47 -0.01
C CYS A 341 -5.83 19.17 0.63
N ASP A 342 -6.54 18.52 1.56
CA ASP A 342 -7.63 19.14 2.34
C ASP A 342 -7.13 20.05 3.49
N GLY A 343 -5.83 20.03 3.78
CA GLY A 343 -5.21 20.79 4.88
C GLY A 343 -4.56 22.12 4.49
N MET A 344 -4.63 22.51 3.21
CA MET A 344 -4.24 23.84 2.67
C MET A 344 -5.48 24.52 2.13
#